data_AF-A0A382E9J4-F1
#
_entry.id   AF-A0A382E9J4-F1
#
_cell.length_a   1.000
_cell.length_b   1.000
_cell.length_c   1.000
_cell.angle_alpha   90.00
_cell.angle_beta   90.00
_cell.angle_gamma   90.00
#
_symmetry.space_group_name_H-M   'P 1'
#
loop_
_entity.id
_entity.type
_entity.pdbx_description
1 polymer ?
#
loop_
_entity_poly.entity_id
_entity_poly.type
_entity_poly.pdbx_seq_one_letter_code
_entity_poly.pdbx_strand_id
1 'polypeptide(L)'
;LTGLKIYTKDGERTYYVEILADRNRSSDDLSFAVSALANMGQYAKKPFKKYVVVMHYDVRGKTSDICEANARCTADYMIRKQVNYDHWYKKCIKFTST
;
A
#
# COMPACT_ATOMS: atom_id res chain seq x y z
N LEU A 1 8.29 7.67 -7.24
CA LEU A 1 7.91 8.04 -5.85
C LEU A 1 7.84 9.55 -5.79
N THR A 2 6.70 10.11 -5.41
CA THR A 2 6.46 11.56 -5.36
C THR A 2 6.34 12.09 -3.94
N GLY A 3 6.14 11.21 -2.95
CA GLY A 3 6.04 11.58 -1.55
C GLY A 3 6.16 10.38 -0.62
N LEU A 4 6.59 10.63 0.61
CA LEU A 4 6.70 9.63 1.67
C LEU A 4 6.48 10.29 3.02
N LYS A 5 5.71 9.64 3.89
CA LYS A 5 5.61 10.04 5.30
C LYS A 5 5.36 8.82 6.18
N ILE A 6 5.86 8.89 7.41
CA ILE A 6 5.54 7.95 8.47
C ILE A 6 4.86 8.74 9.59
N TYR A 7 3.69 8.28 10.01
CA TYR A 7 2.95 8.93 11.08
C TYR A 7 2.26 7.90 11.96
N THR A 8 1.83 8.34 13.13
CA THR A 8 1.02 7.56 14.06
C THR A 8 -0.30 8.28 14.25
N LYS A 9 -1.41 7.57 14.09
CA LYS A 9 -2.75 8.07 14.36
C LYS A 9 -3.48 7.01 15.18
N ASP A 10 -4.13 7.40 16.28
CA ASP A 10 -4.87 6.49 17.15
C ASP A 10 -4.03 5.28 17.64
N GLY A 11 -2.73 5.50 17.86
CA GLY A 11 -1.77 4.45 18.24
C GLY A 11 -1.31 3.55 17.08
N GLU A 12 -1.86 3.72 15.88
CA GLU A 12 -1.49 2.94 14.70
C GLU A 12 -0.42 3.65 13.87
N ARG A 13 0.76 3.03 13.78
CA ARG A 13 1.85 3.50 12.93
C ARG A 13 1.58 3.15 11.47
N THR A 14 1.59 4.17 10.61
CA THR A 14 1.32 4.06 9.17
C THR A 14 2.55 4.40 8.35
N TYR A 15 2.83 3.59 7.33
CA TYR A 15 3.82 3.91 6.30
C TYR A 15 3.08 4.36 5.04
N TYR A 16 3.21 5.63 4.70
CA TYR A 16 2.51 6.25 3.58
C TYR A 16 3.50 6.61 2.48
N VAL A 17 3.13 6.33 1.24
CA VAL A 17 3.87 6.72 0.04
C VAL A 17 2.94 7.22 -1.04
N GLU A 18 3.48 8.06 -1.91
CA GLU A 18 2.82 8.53 -3.11
C GLU A 18 3.65 8.10 -4.33
N ILE A 19 2.97 7.54 -5.32
CA ILE A 19 3.57 7.07 -6.55
C ILE A 19 2.86 7.67 -7.75
N LEU A 20 3.60 7.84 -8.84
CA LEU A 20 3.03 8.05 -10.16
C LEU A 20 2.79 6.66 -10.75
N ALA A 21 1.53 6.31 -10.98
CA ALA A 21 1.13 5.02 -11.50
C ALA A 21 0.78 5.12 -12.99
N ASP A 22 1.14 4.08 -13.74
CA ASP A 22 0.65 3.91 -15.11
C ASP A 22 -0.80 3.43 -15.04
N ARG A 23 -1.71 4.13 -15.72
CA ARG A 23 -3.14 3.76 -15.76
C ARG A 23 -3.39 2.35 -16.28
N ASN A 24 -2.51 1.84 -17.14
CA ASN A 24 -2.64 0.51 -17.74
C ASN A 24 -2.05 -0.58 -16.83
N ARG A 25 -1.30 -0.19 -15.78
CA ARG A 25 -0.57 -1.10 -14.88
C ARG A 25 -0.75 -0.74 -13.40
N SER A 26 -1.81 -0.01 -13.05
CA SER A 26 -2.01 0.49 -11.69
C SER A 26 -2.04 -0.61 -10.63
N SER A 27 -2.57 -1.79 -10.97
CA SER A 27 -2.55 -2.97 -10.10
C SER A 27 -1.13 -3.50 -9.84
N ASP A 28 -0.27 -3.50 -10.87
CA ASP A 28 1.13 -3.91 -10.76
C ASP A 28 1.90 -2.90 -9.90
N ASP A 29 1.73 -1.60 -10.20
CA ASP A 29 2.41 -0.51 -9.49
C ASP A 29 2.01 -0.48 -8.00
N LEU A 30 0.73 -0.70 -7.71
CA LEU A 30 0.25 -0.87 -6.34
C LEU A 30 0.88 -2.08 -5.66
N SER A 31 0.84 -3.24 -6.32
CA SER A 31 1.38 -4.49 -5.77
C SER A 31 2.87 -4.35 -5.48
N PHE A 32 3.61 -3.68 -6.37
CA PHE A 32 5.02 -3.36 -6.17
C PHE A 32 5.22 -2.44 -4.97
N ALA A 33 4.50 -1.33 -4.88
CA ALA A 33 4.63 -0.38 -3.78
C ALA A 33 4.33 -1.04 -2.43
N VAL A 34 3.22 -1.77 -2.32
CA VAL A 34 2.82 -2.45 -1.09
C VAL A 34 3.81 -3.57 -0.73
N SER A 35 4.37 -4.29 -1.71
CA SER A 35 5.45 -5.26 -1.50
C SER A 35 6.71 -4.61 -0.95
N ALA A 36 7.13 -3.47 -1.49
CA ALA A 36 8.28 -2.72 -1.00
C ALA A 36 8.08 -2.26 0.45
N LEU A 37 6.89 -1.75 0.79
CA LEU A 37 6.54 -1.36 2.15
C LEU A 37 6.53 -2.53 3.13
N ALA A 38 6.02 -3.70 2.71
CA ALA A 38 6.07 -4.91 3.52
C ALA A 38 7.51 -5.36 3.77
N ASN A 39 8.32 -5.41 2.71
CA ASN A 39 9.71 -5.86 2.78
C ASN A 39 10.57 -4.96 3.66
N MET A 40 10.40 -3.64 3.61
CA MET A 40 11.07 -2.72 4.53
C MET A 40 10.45 -2.76 5.93
N GLY A 41 9.13 -2.84 6.01
CA GLY A 41 8.37 -2.76 7.25
C GLY A 41 8.59 -3.94 8.19
N GLN A 42 8.91 -5.13 7.68
CA GLN A 42 9.17 -6.32 8.51
C GLN A 42 10.38 -6.15 9.44
N TYR A 43 11.33 -5.28 9.08
CA TYR A 43 12.55 -5.01 9.86
C TYR A 43 12.42 -3.78 10.76
N ALA A 44 11.26 -3.12 10.76
CA ALA A 44 11.06 -1.93 11.58
C ALA A 44 10.99 -2.30 13.08
N LYS A 45 11.82 -1.65 13.91
CA LYS A 45 11.80 -1.83 15.39
C LYS A 45 10.41 -1.64 16.00
N LYS A 46 9.64 -0.69 15.46
CA LYS A 46 8.22 -0.49 15.80
C LYS A 46 7.38 -0.93 14.61
N PRO A 47 6.53 -1.97 14.74
CA PRO A 47 5.79 -2.52 13.62
C PRO A 47 4.79 -1.50 13.08
N PHE A 48 4.59 -1.53 11.76
CA PHE A 48 3.51 -0.80 11.12
C PHE A 48 2.21 -1.59 11.24
N LYS A 49 1.09 -0.88 11.42
CA LYS A 49 -0.26 -1.46 11.37
C LYS A 49 -0.88 -1.32 9.98
N LYS A 50 -0.55 -0.22 9.30
CA LYS A 50 -1.13 0.14 8.01
C LYS A 50 -0.07 0.62 7.03
N TYR A 51 -0.27 0.30 5.77
CA TYR A 51 0.40 0.92 4.63
C TYR A 51 -0.61 1.74 3.85
N VAL A 52 -0.22 2.90 3.37
CA VAL A 52 -1.06 3.74 2.51
C VAL A 52 -0.29 4.07 1.26
N VAL A 53 -0.88 3.78 0.10
CA VAL A 53 -0.31 4.10 -1.21
C VAL A 53 -1.29 5.02 -1.92
N VAL A 54 -0.84 6.24 -2.21
CA VAL A 54 -1.58 7.17 -3.07
C VAL A 54 -1.01 7.07 -4.48
N MET A 55 -1.89 6.73 -5.43
CA MET A 55 -1.55 6.58 -6.83
C MET A 55 -2.03 7.80 -7.59
N HIS A 56 -1.09 8.62 -8.02
CA HIS A 56 -1.32 9.72 -8.94
C HIS A 56 -1.23 9.22 -10.37
N TYR A 57 -1.96 9.85 -11.29
CA TYR A 57 -1.96 9.50 -12.70
C TYR A 57 -1.70 10.73 -13.54
N ASP A 58 -0.85 10.62 -14.55
CA ASP A 58 -0.64 11.67 -15.55
C ASP A 58 -1.73 11.58 -16.65
N VAL A 59 -2.99 11.69 -16.21
CA VAL A 59 -4.16 11.63 -17.07
C VAL A 59 -5.09 12.77 -16.68
N ARG A 60 -5.38 13.64 -17.65
CA ARG A 60 -6.27 14.78 -17.43
C ARG A 60 -7.63 14.31 -16.90
N GLY A 61 -8.04 14.87 -15.77
CA GLY A 61 -9.34 14.60 -15.14
C GLY A 61 -9.42 13.33 -14.29
N LYS A 62 -8.35 12.54 -14.17
CA LYS A 62 -8.32 11.39 -13.27
C LYS A 62 -7.82 11.83 -11.89
N THR A 63 -8.61 11.54 -10.84
CA THR A 63 -8.19 11.79 -9.45
C THR A 63 -7.30 10.65 -8.95
N SER A 64 -6.62 10.90 -7.82
CA SER A 64 -5.73 9.93 -7.22
C SER A 64 -6.52 8.83 -6.52
N ASP A 65 -6.02 7.60 -6.64
CA ASP A 65 -6.56 6.46 -5.90
C ASP A 65 -5.76 6.25 -4.61
N ILE A 66 -6.45 6.08 -3.48
CA ILE A 66 -5.83 5.81 -2.20
C ILE A 66 -6.09 4.36 -1.83
N CYS A 67 -5.03 3.56 -1.74
CA CYS A 67 -5.08 2.20 -1.23
C CYS A 67 -4.56 2.17 0.21
N GLU A 68 -5.41 1.77 1.14
CA GLU A 68 -5.01 1.39 2.50
C GLU A 68 -4.84 -0.12 2.59
N ALA A 69 -3.68 -0.59 3.05
CA ALA A 69 -3.38 -2.00 3.22
C ALA A 69 -3.06 -2.33 4.68
N ASN A 70 -3.62 -3.43 5.20
CA ASN A 70 -3.27 -3.98 6.50
C ASN A 70 -1.85 -4.55 6.43
N ALA A 71 -0.93 -4.05 7.27
CA ALA A 71 0.48 -4.40 7.18
C ALA A 71 0.75 -5.89 7.46
N ARG A 72 0.05 -6.47 8.45
CA ARG A 72 0.20 -7.89 8.80
C ARG A 72 -0.31 -8.79 7.68
N CYS A 73 -1.54 -8.59 7.23
CA CYS A 73 -2.08 -9.44 6.16
C CYS A 73 -1.30 -9.26 4.85
N THR A 74 -0.84 -8.04 4.57
CA THR A 74 0.04 -7.80 3.42
C THR A 74 1.33 -8.63 3.53
N ALA A 75 1.96 -8.69 4.71
CA ALA A 75 3.13 -9.55 4.91
C ALA A 75 2.79 -11.04 4.74
N ASP A 76 1.60 -11.48 5.16
CA ASP A 76 1.13 -12.86 4.97
C ASP A 76 1.06 -13.24 3.48
N TYR A 77 0.67 -12.32 2.61
CA TYR A 77 0.69 -12.51 1.16
C TYR A 77 2.09 -12.32 0.54
N MET A 78 2.69 -11.15 0.74
CA MET A 78 3.88 -10.72 0.01
C MET A 78 5.14 -11.46 0.45
N ILE A 79 5.27 -11.74 1.75
CA ILE A 79 6.50 -12.28 2.35
C ILE A 79 6.32 -13.76 2.71
N ARG A 80 5.28 -14.08 3.49
CA ARG A 80 5.10 -15.42 4.06
C ARG A 80 4.42 -16.41 3.11
N LYS A 81 3.82 -15.92 2.02
CA LYS A 81 3.09 -16.73 1.03
C LYS A 81 1.99 -17.62 1.65
N GLN A 82 1.36 -17.15 2.72
CA GLN A 82 0.33 -17.88 3.48
C GLN A 82 -1.08 -17.69 2.93
N VAL A 83 -1.31 -16.60 2.18
CA VAL A 83 -2.59 -16.31 1.52
C VAL A 83 -2.36 -16.04 0.04
N ASN A 84 -3.39 -16.22 -0.79
CA ASN A 84 -3.32 -15.94 -2.21
C ASN A 84 -3.69 -14.48 -2.53
N TYR A 85 -3.51 -14.09 -3.80
CA TYR A 85 -3.82 -12.74 -4.27
C TYR A 85 -5.29 -12.35 -4.03
N ASP A 86 -6.24 -13.25 -4.30
CA ASP A 86 -7.67 -12.97 -4.15
C ASP A 86 -8.04 -12.63 -2.70
N HIS A 87 -7.50 -13.41 -1.74
CA HIS A 87 -7.66 -13.14 -0.33
C HIS A 87 -7.07 -11.78 0.06
N TRP A 88 -5.83 -11.51 -0.33
CA TRP A 88 -5.16 -10.25 -0.04
C TRP A 88 -5.93 -9.05 -0.62
N TYR A 89 -6.29 -9.12 -1.91
CA TYR A 89 -6.97 -8.05 -2.62
C TYR A 89 -8.35 -7.74 -2.02
N LYS A 90 -9.12 -8.77 -1.62
CA LYS A 90 -10.49 -8.59 -1.11
C LYS A 90 -10.57 -8.29 0.38
N LYS A 91 -9.61 -8.74 1.18
CA LYS A 91 -9.69 -8.70 2.66
C LYS A 91 -8.66 -7.81 3.31
N CYS A 92 -7.58 -7.47 2.61
CA CYS A 92 -6.42 -6.86 3.23
C CYS A 92 -6.08 -5.49 2.70
N ILE A 93 -6.67 -5.10 1.57
CA ILE A 93 -6.59 -3.75 1.05
C ILE A 93 -7.99 -3.15 0.90
N LYS A 94 -8.05 -1.82 0.98
CA LYS A 94 -9.25 -1.04 0.73
C LYS A 94 -8.89 0.15 -0.12
N PHE A 95 -9.65 0.34 -1.19
CA PHE A 95 -9.55 1.55 -2.01
C PHE A 95 -10.52 2.61 -1.52
N THR A 96 -10.06 3.85 -1.59
CA THR A 96 -10.85 5.05 -1.39
C THR A 96 -10.47 6.00 -2.51
N SER A 97 -11.44 6.43 -3.29
CA SER A 97 -11.24 7.47 -4.29
C SER A 97 -11.47 8.82 -3.65
N THR A 98 -10.72 9.81 -4.12
CA THR A 98 -10.89 11.22 -3.75
C THR A 98 -11.66 11.96 -4.84
#